data_AF-A0A3S9CQ69-F1
#
_entry.id   AF-A0A3S9CQ69-F1
#
_cell.length_a   1.000
_cell.length_b   1.000
_cell.length_c   1.000
_cell.angle_alpha   90.00
_cell.angle_beta   90.00
_cell.angle_gamma   90.00
#
_symmetry.space_group_name_H-M   'P 1'
#
loop_
_entity.id
_entity.type
_entity.pdbx_description
1 polymer ?
#
loop_
_entity_poly.entity_id
_entity_poly.type
_entity_poly.pdbx_seq_one_letter_code
_entity_poly.pdbx_strand_id
1 'polypeptide(L)'
;MAEGENMGGVKVAFLEAIAAVIPVTLVYFSGWAYLSSYVGEFGIDATQLEVSFPTVLVYAFHPLQSWPVILFVLIAALVAIAAFKLGVRNQAFWWSSISISLVLALIVISYAAKNSAAEMVENVWRGQKIQSFANVNSADQEYTRCANELRLRQIIGLPTRLFLLCRSAKTPCDRGVMYAIGDDGRIIYTANEIRSDIRVRQICENK
;
A
#
# COMPACT_ATOMS: atom_id res chain seq x y z
N MET A 1 -16.46 40.81 -30.74
CA MET A 1 -15.63 40.74 -29.51
C MET A 1 -16.12 39.66 -28.53
N ALA A 2 -16.66 38.54 -29.02
CA ALA A 2 -17.23 37.46 -28.16
C ALA A 2 -16.37 36.18 -28.10
N GLU A 3 -15.22 36.14 -28.79
CA GLU A 3 -14.33 34.95 -28.79
C GLU A 3 -13.37 34.90 -27.58
N GLY A 4 -13.22 36.01 -26.84
CA GLY A 4 -12.27 36.10 -25.71
C GLY A 4 -12.75 35.46 -24.40
N GLU A 5 -14.06 35.49 -24.11
CA GLU A 5 -14.62 34.95 -22.85
C GLU A 5 -14.69 33.41 -22.84
N ASN A 6 -15.02 32.79 -23.97
CA ASN A 6 -15.12 31.33 -24.06
C ASN A 6 -13.77 30.61 -23.87
N MET A 7 -12.67 31.19 -24.35
CA MET A 7 -11.33 30.62 -24.14
C MET A 7 -10.86 30.71 -22.68
N GLY A 8 -11.35 31.69 -21.91
CA GLY A 8 -11.05 31.82 -20.48
C GLY A 8 -11.76 30.75 -19.64
N GLY A 9 -13.05 30.53 -19.90
CA GLY A 9 -13.86 29.54 -19.18
C GLY A 9 -13.35 28.11 -19.35
N VAL A 10 -12.93 27.73 -20.57
CA VAL A 10 -12.39 26.37 -20.84
C VAL A 10 -11.06 26.14 -20.09
N LYS A 11 -10.19 27.14 -19.99
CA LYS A 11 -8.93 27.03 -19.24
C LYS A 11 -9.14 26.90 -17.74
N VAL A 12 -10.11 27.63 -17.18
CA VAL A 12 -10.47 27.57 -15.75
C VAL A 12 -11.09 26.22 -15.42
N ALA A 13 -12.05 25.75 -16.22
CA ALA A 13 -12.67 24.43 -16.01
C ALA A 13 -11.64 23.28 -16.10
N PHE A 14 -10.68 23.37 -17.03
CA PHE A 14 -9.59 22.40 -17.14
C PHE A 14 -8.66 22.42 -15.92
N LEU A 15 -8.33 23.62 -15.41
CA LEU A 15 -7.53 23.80 -14.19
C LEU A 15 -8.24 23.22 -12.95
N GLU A 16 -9.55 23.46 -12.81
CA GLU A 16 -10.37 22.92 -11.72
C GLU A 16 -10.44 21.39 -11.79
N ALA A 17 -10.60 20.82 -12.99
CA ALA A 17 -10.60 19.38 -13.19
C ALA A 17 -9.26 18.74 -12.81
N ILE A 18 -8.13 19.33 -13.22
CA ILE A 18 -6.80 18.85 -12.83
C ILE A 18 -6.61 18.93 -11.31
N ALA A 19 -6.99 20.05 -10.69
CA ALA A 19 -6.86 20.24 -9.26
C ALA A 19 -7.68 19.21 -8.47
N ALA A 20 -8.85 18.80 -8.97
CA ALA A 20 -9.69 17.76 -8.37
C ALA A 20 -9.12 16.34 -8.54
N VAL A 21 -8.43 16.07 -9.65
CA VAL A 21 -7.88 14.73 -9.95
C VAL A 21 -6.60 14.44 -9.18
N ILE A 22 -5.73 15.44 -8.97
CA ILE A 22 -4.42 15.26 -8.32
C ILE A 22 -4.52 14.52 -6.96
N PRO A 23 -5.41 14.90 -6.02
CA PRO A 23 -5.52 14.19 -4.74
C PRO A 23 -5.92 12.72 -4.91
N VAL A 24 -6.89 12.44 -5.78
CA VAL A 24 -7.35 11.06 -6.04
C VAL A 24 -6.22 10.23 -6.64
N THR A 25 -5.48 10.79 -7.60
CA THR A 25 -4.33 10.15 -8.22
C THR A 25 -3.23 9.86 -7.20
N LEU A 26 -2.89 10.81 -6.32
CA LEU A 26 -1.90 10.61 -5.27
C LEU A 26 -2.30 9.51 -4.28
N VAL A 27 -3.57 9.49 -3.84
CA VAL A 27 -4.08 8.44 -2.96
C VAL A 27 -4.02 7.08 -3.65
N TYR A 28 -4.43 7.00 -4.92
CA TYR A 28 -4.38 5.76 -5.69
C TYR A 28 -2.95 5.24 -5.86
N PHE A 29 -2.00 6.10 -6.24
CA PHE A 29 -0.58 5.73 -6.34
C PHE A 29 -0.01 5.29 -5.00
N SER A 30 -0.39 5.97 -3.91
CA SER A 30 0.02 5.62 -2.55
C SER A 30 -0.44 4.21 -2.17
N GLY A 31 -1.70 3.88 -2.42
CA GLY A 31 -2.26 2.55 -2.16
C GLY A 31 -1.58 1.45 -2.97
N TRP A 32 -1.33 1.68 -4.26
CA TRP A 32 -0.61 0.72 -5.10
C TRP A 32 0.86 0.56 -4.72
N ALA A 33 1.56 1.64 -4.40
CA ALA A 33 2.95 1.56 -3.93
C ALA A 33 3.05 0.73 -2.64
N TYR A 34 2.10 0.91 -1.73
CA TYR A 34 2.01 0.12 -0.51
C TYR A 34 1.72 -1.35 -0.82
N LEU A 35 0.66 -1.63 -1.59
CA LEU A 35 0.25 -2.99 -1.92
C LEU A 35 1.35 -3.75 -2.65
N SER A 36 1.96 -3.13 -3.66
CA SER A 36 3.04 -3.73 -4.44
C SER A 36 4.26 -4.07 -3.60
N SER A 37 4.63 -3.19 -2.66
CA SER A 37 5.72 -3.46 -1.73
C SER A 37 5.34 -4.56 -0.74
N TYR A 38 4.10 -4.55 -0.25
CA TYR A 38 3.60 -5.48 0.76
C TYR A 38 3.48 -6.92 0.25
N VAL A 39 2.82 -7.11 -0.90
CA VAL A 39 2.61 -8.45 -1.47
C VAL A 39 3.87 -9.01 -2.13
N GLY A 40 4.75 -8.12 -2.60
CA GLY A 40 6.04 -8.49 -3.17
C GLY A 40 6.97 -9.20 -2.16
N GLU A 41 6.88 -8.87 -0.86
CA GLU A 41 7.62 -9.56 0.20
C GLU A 41 7.18 -11.02 0.41
N PHE A 42 6.01 -11.40 -0.10
CA PHE A 42 5.51 -12.78 -0.10
C PHE A 42 5.65 -13.45 -1.47
N GLY A 43 6.47 -12.88 -2.37
CA GLY A 43 6.67 -13.42 -3.72
C GLY A 43 5.46 -13.30 -4.65
N ILE A 44 4.43 -12.55 -4.24
CA ILE A 44 3.23 -12.33 -5.05
C ILE A 44 3.49 -11.12 -5.96
N ASP A 45 3.32 -11.30 -7.27
CA ASP A 45 3.36 -10.20 -8.21
C ASP A 45 2.06 -9.40 -8.14
N ALA A 46 2.18 -8.11 -7.79
CA ALA A 46 1.03 -7.21 -7.65
C ALA A 46 0.26 -7.01 -8.97
N THR A 47 0.90 -7.21 -10.13
CA THR A 47 0.25 -7.11 -11.44
C THR A 47 -0.72 -8.25 -11.72
N GLN A 48 -0.58 -9.37 -11.01
CA GLN A 48 -1.45 -10.54 -11.14
C GLN A 48 -2.65 -10.49 -10.17
N LEU A 49 -2.70 -9.48 -9.30
CA LEU A 49 -3.77 -9.30 -8.35
C LEU A 49 -4.85 -8.37 -8.92
N GLU A 50 -6.06 -8.90 -9.06
CA GLU A 50 -7.25 -8.10 -9.34
C GLU A 50 -7.71 -7.41 -8.05
N VAL A 51 -7.10 -6.25 -7.76
CA VAL A 51 -7.44 -5.44 -6.59
C VAL A 51 -8.50 -4.41 -6.97
N SER A 52 -9.64 -4.43 -6.27
CA SER A 52 -10.68 -3.44 -6.48
C SER A 52 -10.19 -2.03 -6.12
N PHE A 53 -10.64 -1.01 -6.86
CA PHE A 53 -10.28 0.38 -6.57
C PHE A 53 -10.56 0.80 -5.11
N PRO A 54 -11.71 0.44 -4.50
CA PRO A 54 -11.95 0.72 -3.07
C PRO A 54 -10.90 0.10 -2.15
N THR A 55 -10.46 -1.14 -2.42
CA THR A 55 -9.43 -1.80 -1.63
C THR A 55 -8.11 -1.01 -1.68
N VAL A 56 -7.70 -0.56 -2.87
CA VAL A 56 -6.49 0.28 -3.04
C VAL A 56 -6.58 1.56 -2.21
N LEU A 57 -7.74 2.24 -2.23
CA LEU A 57 -7.94 3.46 -1.45
C LEU A 57 -7.86 3.22 0.07
N VAL A 58 -8.41 2.11 0.56
CA VAL A 58 -8.32 1.76 1.99
C VAL A 58 -6.86 1.54 2.40
N TYR A 59 -6.08 0.84 1.58
CA TYR A 59 -4.66 0.61 1.88
C TYR A 59 -3.80 1.87 1.73
N ALA A 60 -4.21 2.85 0.93
CA ALA A 60 -3.52 4.13 0.79
C ALA A 60 -3.44 4.93 2.09
N PHE A 61 -4.35 4.72 3.04
CA PHE A 61 -4.33 5.44 4.32
C PHE A 61 -3.10 5.12 5.17
N HIS A 62 -2.57 3.89 5.12
CA HIS A 62 -1.40 3.49 5.88
C HIS A 62 -0.16 4.39 5.61
N PRO A 63 0.33 4.50 4.36
CA PRO A 63 1.45 5.38 4.06
C PRO A 63 1.12 6.87 4.23
N LEU A 64 -0.11 7.31 3.96
CA LEU A 64 -0.49 8.72 4.09
C LEU A 64 -0.50 9.21 5.54
N GLN A 65 -0.73 8.32 6.51
CA GLN A 65 -0.64 8.61 7.94
C GLN A 65 0.79 8.59 8.48
N SER A 66 1.78 8.22 7.65
CA SER A 66 3.16 8.18 8.10
C SER A 66 3.69 9.59 8.41
N TRP A 67 4.53 9.66 9.45
CA TRP A 67 5.16 10.92 9.87
C TRP A 67 5.89 11.66 8.74
N PRO A 68 6.65 11.00 7.83
CA PRO A 68 7.31 11.68 6.71
C PRO A 68 6.34 12.39 5.77
N VAL A 69 5.18 11.79 5.47
CA VAL A 69 4.19 12.39 4.57
C VAL A 69 3.51 13.59 5.24
N ILE A 70 3.14 13.47 6.52
CA ILE A 70 2.56 14.57 7.29
C ILE A 70 3.52 15.76 7.35
N LEU A 71 4.80 15.50 7.65
CA LEU A 71 5.83 16.52 7.72
C LEU A 71 6.06 17.18 6.35
N PHE A 72 6.05 16.40 5.27
CA PHE A 72 6.15 16.94 3.91
C PHE A 72 4.99 17.88 3.57
N VAL A 73 3.74 17.48 3.86
CA VAL A 73 2.55 18.31 3.63
C VAL A 73 2.63 19.61 4.44
N LEU A 74 3.08 19.53 5.70
CA LEU A 74 3.26 20.70 6.55
C LEU A 74 4.31 21.66 6.00
N ILE A 75 5.47 21.14 5.56
CA ILE A 75 6.52 21.97 4.93
C ILE A 75 6.02 22.61 3.64
N ALA A 76 5.34 21.85 2.77
CA ALA A 76 4.79 22.37 1.52
C ALA A 76 3.77 23.51 1.79
N ALA A 77 2.91 23.34 2.80
CA ALA A 77 1.97 24.38 3.22
C ALA A 77 2.70 25.63 3.76
N LEU A 78 3.74 25.47 4.59
CA LEU A 78 4.53 26.58 5.11
C LEU A 78 5.24 27.36 3.98
N VAL A 79 5.83 26.65 3.01
CA VAL A 79 6.48 27.26 1.84
C VAL A 79 5.46 28.04 1.00
N ALA A 80 4.27 27.49 0.77
CA ALA A 80 3.20 28.17 0.04
C ALA A 80 2.74 29.45 0.76
N ILE A 81 2.56 29.40 2.09
CA ILE A 81 2.18 30.56 2.91
C ILE A 81 3.29 31.62 2.91
N ALA A 82 4.55 31.23 3.04
CA ALA A 82 5.69 32.14 3.01
C ALA A 82 5.82 32.84 1.65
N ALA A 83 5.71 32.08 0.55
CA ALA A 83 5.74 32.64 -0.81
C ALA A 83 4.59 33.64 -1.05
N PHE A 84 3.39 33.34 -0.53
CA PHE A 84 2.24 34.24 -0.58
C PHE A 84 2.50 35.55 0.19
N LYS A 85 3.02 35.47 1.43
CA LYS A 85 3.34 36.65 2.24
C LYS A 85 4.45 37.52 1.66
N LEU A 86 5.42 36.92 0.97
CA LEU A 86 6.51 37.63 0.29
C LEU A 86 6.08 38.25 -1.05
N GLY A 87 4.80 38.12 -1.44
CA GLY A 87 4.27 38.73 -2.65
C GLY A 87 4.79 38.11 -3.95
N VAL A 88 5.24 36.84 -3.91
CA VAL A 88 5.73 36.14 -5.11
C VAL A 88 4.53 35.83 -6.02
N ARG A 89 4.29 36.73 -6.97
CA ARG A 89 3.18 36.63 -7.95
C ARG A 89 3.59 36.03 -9.30
N ASN A 90 4.83 35.57 -9.43
CA ASN A 90 5.34 35.01 -10.68
C ASN A 90 4.69 33.64 -10.95
N GLN A 91 3.88 33.57 -12.01
CA GLN A 91 3.17 32.35 -12.40
C GLN A 91 4.13 31.18 -12.71
N ALA A 92 5.31 31.46 -13.28
CA ALA A 92 6.31 30.42 -13.56
C ALA A 92 6.86 29.77 -12.28
N PHE A 93 7.03 30.55 -11.21
CA PHE A 93 7.48 30.04 -9.92
C PHE A 93 6.45 29.07 -9.32
N TRP A 94 5.16 29.41 -9.36
CA TRP A 94 4.09 28.56 -8.83
C TRP A 94 3.98 27.23 -9.59
N TRP A 95 4.05 27.24 -10.93
CA TRP A 95 4.04 26.01 -11.72
C TRP A 95 5.25 25.12 -11.47
N SER A 96 6.45 25.72 -11.37
CA SER A 96 7.66 24.99 -11.02
C SER A 96 7.57 24.39 -9.61
N SER A 97 7.08 25.17 -8.64
CA SER A 97 6.93 24.73 -7.26
C SER A 97 5.94 23.56 -7.14
N ILE A 98 4.78 23.64 -7.82
CA ILE A 98 3.78 22.56 -7.85
C ILE A 98 4.38 21.29 -8.46
N SER A 99 5.07 21.41 -9.59
CA SER A 99 5.66 20.24 -10.28
C SER A 99 6.74 19.57 -9.43
N ILE A 100 7.63 20.36 -8.83
CA ILE A 100 8.68 19.85 -7.92
C ILE A 100 8.04 19.22 -6.68
N SER A 101 7.05 19.88 -6.09
CA SER A 101 6.32 19.37 -4.91
C SER A 101 5.64 18.04 -5.23
N LEU A 102 5.02 17.90 -6.40
CA LEU A 102 4.37 16.65 -6.82
C LEU A 102 5.40 15.50 -6.95
N VAL A 103 6.54 15.75 -7.58
CA VAL A 103 7.61 14.74 -7.71
C VAL A 103 8.15 14.33 -6.34
N LEU A 104 8.42 15.31 -5.47
CA LEU A 104 8.86 15.05 -4.10
C LEU A 104 7.80 14.29 -3.30
N ALA A 105 6.53 14.64 -3.45
CA ALA A 105 5.41 13.94 -2.81
C ALA A 105 5.40 12.47 -3.20
N LEU A 106 5.55 12.15 -4.50
CA LEU A 106 5.60 10.76 -4.98
C LEU A 106 6.77 9.98 -4.38
N ILE A 107 7.95 10.60 -4.24
CA ILE A 107 9.12 9.97 -3.62
C ILE A 107 8.88 9.70 -2.14
N VAL A 108 8.39 10.70 -1.39
CA VAL A 108 8.10 10.58 0.05
C VAL A 108 7.02 9.53 0.29
N ILE A 109 5.96 9.54 -0.51
CA ILE A 109 4.88 8.54 -0.46
C ILE A 109 5.43 7.14 -0.75
N SER A 110 6.28 6.97 -1.77
CA SER A 110 6.88 5.68 -2.10
C SER A 110 7.76 5.15 -0.95
N TYR A 111 8.55 6.03 -0.32
CA TYR A 111 9.35 5.68 0.85
C TYR A 111 8.47 5.26 2.03
N ALA A 112 7.44 6.06 2.34
CA ALA A 112 6.48 5.76 3.39
C ALA A 112 5.76 4.43 3.15
N ALA A 113 5.31 4.19 1.92
CA ALA A 113 4.66 2.96 1.50
C ALA A 113 5.52 1.73 1.73
N LYS A 114 6.81 1.78 1.36
CA LYS A 114 7.76 0.68 1.62
C LYS A 114 7.93 0.42 3.12
N ASN A 115 8.11 1.48 3.91
CA ASN A 115 8.30 1.33 5.36
C ASN A 115 7.05 0.76 6.05
N SER A 116 5.87 1.29 5.72
CA SER A 116 4.59 0.77 6.26
C SER A 116 4.29 -0.65 5.79
N ALA A 117 4.65 -1.00 4.55
CA ALA A 117 4.54 -2.36 4.05
C ALA A 117 5.42 -3.32 4.84
N ALA A 118 6.69 -2.96 5.06
CA ALA A 118 7.63 -3.77 5.84
C ALA A 118 7.15 -4.01 7.27
N GLU A 119 6.61 -2.98 7.94
CA GLU A 119 6.02 -3.12 9.28
C GLU A 119 4.82 -4.09 9.28
N MET A 120 3.95 -4.01 8.27
CA MET A 120 2.81 -4.91 8.16
C MET A 120 3.23 -6.36 7.85
N VAL A 121 4.29 -6.55 7.05
CA VAL A 121 4.89 -7.87 6.79
C VAL A 121 5.45 -8.45 8.09
N GLU A 122 6.19 -7.64 8.85
CA GLU A 122 6.70 -8.01 10.17
C GLU A 122 5.57 -8.42 11.14
N ASN A 123 4.42 -7.73 11.12
CA ASN A 123 3.25 -8.11 11.91
C ASN A 123 2.62 -9.45 11.50
N VAL A 124 2.63 -9.79 10.21
CA VAL A 124 2.22 -11.12 9.72
C VAL A 124 3.16 -12.20 10.25
N TRP A 125 4.48 -11.99 10.11
CA TRP A 125 5.50 -12.95 10.53
C TRP A 125 5.63 -13.10 12.05
N ARG A 126 5.35 -12.05 12.82
CA ARG A 126 5.20 -12.14 14.29
C ARG A 126 3.90 -12.83 14.71
N GLY A 127 2.93 -12.89 13.81
CA GLY A 127 1.58 -13.39 14.08
C GLY A 127 0.73 -12.45 14.91
N GLN A 128 1.06 -11.15 14.91
CA GLN A 128 0.28 -10.07 15.53
C GLN A 128 -0.91 -9.64 14.68
N LYS A 129 -0.91 -9.99 13.38
CA LYS A 129 -2.08 -9.79 12.52
C LYS A 129 -3.23 -10.75 12.88
N ILE A 130 -4.45 -10.33 12.58
CA ILE A 130 -5.68 -11.09 12.85
C ILE A 130 -5.60 -12.47 12.19
N GLN A 131 -6.11 -13.47 12.93
CA GLN A 131 -6.26 -14.84 12.44
C GLN A 131 -7.47 -14.91 11.51
N SER A 132 -7.29 -15.50 10.34
CA SER A 132 -8.35 -15.68 9.36
C SER A 132 -8.40 -17.14 8.97
N PHE A 133 -9.61 -17.70 8.96
CA PHE A 133 -9.88 -19.07 8.55
C PHE A 133 -10.73 -19.02 7.29
N ALA A 134 -10.30 -19.73 6.26
CA ALA A 134 -11.18 -20.07 5.16
C ALA A 134 -11.71 -21.49 5.38
N ASN A 135 -13.00 -21.69 5.14
CA ASN A 135 -13.55 -23.02 5.00
C ASN A 135 -13.10 -23.58 3.65
N VAL A 136 -12.25 -24.61 3.68
CA VAL A 136 -11.66 -25.18 2.47
C VAL A 136 -12.32 -26.51 2.16
N ASN A 137 -12.81 -26.67 0.93
CA ASN A 137 -13.54 -27.87 0.50
C ASN A 137 -12.64 -29.12 0.38
N SER A 138 -11.36 -28.91 0.06
CA SER A 138 -10.33 -29.95 -0.02
C SER A 138 -9.06 -29.46 0.66
N ALA A 139 -9.06 -29.46 1.98
CA ALA A 139 -7.91 -29.04 2.76
C ALA A 139 -6.85 -30.15 2.80
N ASP A 140 -5.63 -29.83 2.41
CA ASP A 140 -4.49 -30.69 2.71
C ASP A 140 -4.31 -30.85 4.24
N GLN A 141 -3.73 -31.96 4.67
CA GLN A 141 -3.48 -32.23 6.09
C GLN A 141 -2.65 -31.12 6.75
N GLU A 142 -1.73 -30.51 6.00
CA GLU A 142 -0.89 -29.41 6.48
C GLU A 142 -1.69 -28.13 6.73
N TYR A 143 -2.61 -27.77 5.83
CA TYR A 143 -3.51 -26.64 6.03
C TYR A 143 -4.37 -26.86 7.28
N THR A 144 -4.99 -28.04 7.40
CA THR A 144 -5.85 -28.38 8.55
C THR A 144 -5.08 -28.30 9.86
N ARG A 145 -3.84 -28.83 9.90
CA ARG A 145 -2.97 -28.72 11.08
C ARG A 145 -2.68 -27.25 11.41
N CYS A 146 -2.38 -26.44 10.41
CA CYS A 146 -2.08 -25.03 10.61
C CYS A 146 -3.27 -24.20 11.10
N ALA A 147 -4.47 -24.51 10.59
CA ALA A 147 -5.72 -23.91 11.03
C ALA A 147 -6.00 -24.27 12.50
N ASN A 148 -5.89 -25.54 12.87
CA ASN A 148 -6.14 -26.01 14.24
C ASN A 148 -5.14 -25.45 15.25
N GLU A 149 -3.88 -25.25 14.84
CA GLU A 149 -2.84 -24.65 15.70
C GLU A 149 -2.87 -23.11 15.69
N LEU A 150 -3.88 -22.49 15.05
CA LEU A 150 -4.05 -21.03 15.01
C LEU A 150 -2.81 -20.29 14.45
N ARG A 151 -2.09 -20.93 13.51
CA ARG A 151 -0.86 -20.40 12.88
C ARG A 151 -1.12 -19.68 11.56
N LEU A 152 -2.35 -19.69 11.06
CA LEU A 152 -2.76 -18.99 9.85
C LEU A 152 -2.88 -17.48 10.09
N ARG A 153 -2.33 -16.69 9.18
CA ARG A 153 -2.40 -15.22 9.18
C ARG A 153 -2.79 -14.73 7.81
N GLN A 154 -3.73 -13.79 7.74
CA GLN A 154 -4.14 -13.21 6.46
C GLN A 154 -3.01 -12.34 5.91
N ILE A 155 -2.57 -12.59 4.67
CA ILE A 155 -1.74 -11.65 3.93
C ILE A 155 -2.65 -10.59 3.34
N ILE A 156 -3.53 -10.97 2.42
CA ILE A 156 -4.50 -10.06 1.79
C ILE A 156 -5.79 -10.83 1.48
N GLY A 157 -6.93 -10.15 1.64
CA GLY A 157 -8.24 -10.66 1.19
C GLY A 157 -8.71 -9.84 0.00
N LEU A 158 -8.95 -10.52 -1.12
CA LEU A 158 -9.55 -9.97 -2.33
C LEU A 158 -10.96 -10.55 -2.51
N PRO A 159 -11.82 -9.94 -3.34
CA PRO A 159 -13.17 -10.43 -3.55
C PRO A 159 -13.24 -11.89 -4.03
N THR A 160 -12.26 -12.33 -4.83
CA THR A 160 -12.22 -13.65 -5.46
C THR A 160 -11.19 -14.59 -4.85
N ARG A 161 -10.27 -14.08 -4.01
CA ARG A 161 -9.12 -14.85 -3.50
C ARG A 161 -8.71 -14.39 -2.11
N LEU A 162 -8.34 -15.33 -1.26
CA LEU A 162 -7.76 -15.09 0.06
C LEU A 162 -6.34 -15.64 0.10
N PHE A 163 -5.37 -14.80 0.46
CA PHE A 163 -3.99 -15.21 0.65
C PHE A 163 -3.70 -15.33 2.14
N LEU A 164 -3.30 -16.53 2.56
CA LEU A 164 -2.99 -16.87 3.94
C LEU A 164 -1.54 -17.31 4.06
N LEU A 165 -0.88 -16.93 5.14
CA LEU A 165 0.41 -17.47 5.54
C LEU A 165 0.21 -18.40 6.73
N CYS A 166 0.55 -19.67 6.54
CA CYS A 166 0.77 -20.61 7.63
C CYS A 166 2.19 -20.50 8.16
N ARG A 167 2.37 -19.96 9.36
CA ARG A 167 3.70 -19.85 9.98
C ARG A 167 4.23 -21.24 10.36
N SER A 168 5.52 -21.49 10.17
CA SER A 168 6.17 -22.75 10.57
C SER A 168 6.10 -22.98 12.09
N ALA A 169 5.91 -24.22 12.52
CA ALA A 169 5.90 -24.55 13.95
C ALA A 169 7.29 -24.40 14.61
N LYS A 170 8.37 -24.63 13.84
CA LYS A 170 9.75 -24.60 14.35
C LYS A 170 10.36 -23.20 14.30
N THR A 171 10.11 -22.48 13.21
CA THR A 171 10.69 -21.15 12.93
C THR A 171 9.60 -20.19 12.44
N PRO A 172 8.65 -19.83 13.33
CA PRO A 172 7.40 -19.16 12.94
C PRO A 172 7.58 -17.75 12.36
N CYS A 173 8.73 -17.13 12.56
CA CYS A 173 9.03 -15.78 12.09
C CYS A 173 9.89 -15.74 10.83
N ASP A 174 10.33 -16.90 10.36
CA ASP A 174 11.30 -17.03 9.28
C ASP A 174 10.74 -17.83 8.12
N ARG A 175 9.95 -18.87 8.41
CA ARG A 175 9.43 -19.79 7.40
C ARG A 175 7.93 -19.97 7.54
N GLY A 176 7.27 -20.11 6.41
CA GLY A 176 5.85 -20.42 6.37
C GLY A 176 5.45 -21.06 5.05
N VAL A 177 4.20 -21.46 4.96
CA VAL A 177 3.58 -21.93 3.73
C VAL A 177 2.48 -20.94 3.39
N MET A 178 2.58 -20.30 2.23
CA MET A 178 1.52 -19.46 1.70
C MET A 178 0.48 -20.32 0.99
N TYR A 179 -0.79 -20.01 1.24
CA TYR A 179 -1.95 -20.59 0.57
C TYR A 179 -2.73 -19.47 -0.13
N ALA A 180 -3.07 -19.67 -1.41
CA ALA A 180 -4.06 -18.87 -2.11
C ALA A 180 -5.35 -19.69 -2.22
N ILE A 181 -6.44 -19.16 -1.69
CA ILE A 181 -7.73 -19.84 -1.61
C ILE A 181 -8.73 -19.09 -2.48
N GLY A 182 -9.43 -19.79 -3.36
CA GLY A 182 -10.48 -19.25 -4.20
C GLY A 182 -11.74 -18.90 -3.41
N ASP A 183 -12.65 -18.17 -4.06
CA ASP A 183 -14.01 -17.93 -3.59
C ASP A 183 -14.83 -19.23 -3.48
N ASP A 184 -14.51 -20.23 -4.29
CA ASP A 184 -15.04 -21.59 -4.24
C ASP A 184 -14.50 -22.43 -3.07
N GLY A 185 -13.64 -21.85 -2.21
CA GLY A 185 -13.04 -22.54 -1.07
C GLY A 185 -12.01 -23.61 -1.45
N ARG A 186 -11.46 -23.60 -2.67
CA ARG A 186 -10.35 -24.49 -3.03
C ARG A 186 -9.01 -23.79 -2.85
N ILE A 187 -7.98 -24.55 -2.47
CA ILE A 187 -6.60 -24.06 -2.50
C ILE A 187 -6.13 -24.09 -3.96
N ILE A 188 -5.89 -22.91 -4.53
CA ILE A 188 -5.47 -22.75 -5.92
C ILE A 188 -3.95 -22.80 -6.04
N TYR A 189 -3.25 -22.36 -5.00
CA TYR A 189 -1.78 -22.29 -4.99
C TYR A 189 -1.24 -22.46 -3.57
N THR A 190 -0.11 -23.16 -3.47
CA THR A 190 0.64 -23.37 -2.23
C THR A 190 2.12 -23.14 -2.52
N ALA A 191 2.79 -22.34 -1.68
CA ALA A 191 4.23 -22.09 -1.81
C ALA A 191 4.92 -22.07 -0.44
N ASN A 192 6.13 -22.61 -0.39
CA ASN A 192 7.00 -22.47 0.77
C ASN A 192 7.65 -21.09 0.74
N GLU A 193 7.36 -20.27 1.74
CA GLU A 193 7.89 -18.92 1.85
C GLU A 193 8.98 -18.85 2.91
N ILE A 194 10.08 -18.20 2.54
CA ILE A 194 11.17 -17.85 3.43
C ILE A 194 11.23 -16.34 3.46
N ARG A 195 11.15 -15.77 4.66
CA ARG A 195 11.22 -14.31 4.83
C ARG A 195 12.52 -13.77 4.24
N SER A 196 12.38 -12.78 3.35
CA SER A 196 13.44 -12.19 2.54
C SER A 196 14.60 -11.60 3.37
N ASP A 197 14.30 -11.03 4.54
CA ASP A 197 15.24 -10.31 5.39
C ASP A 197 15.77 -11.10 6.60
N ILE A 198 15.60 -12.43 6.63
CA ILE A 198 16.08 -13.32 7.70
C ILE A 198 17.51 -13.04 8.14
N ARG A 199 18.40 -12.77 7.18
CA ARG A 199 19.84 -12.60 7.43
C ARG A 199 20.19 -11.19 7.92
N VAL A 200 19.25 -10.25 7.80
CA VAL A 200 19.46 -8.83 8.07
C VAL A 200 18.81 -8.44 9.40
N ARG A 201 17.65 -9.02 9.74
CA ARG A 201 16.89 -8.65 10.94
C ARG A 201 16.24 -9.86 11.60
N GLN A 202 16.55 -10.08 12.88
CA GLN A 202 15.82 -11.04 13.72
C GLN A 202 14.58 -10.35 14.31
N ILE A 203 13.41 -10.81 13.88
CA ILE A 203 12.12 -10.21 14.26
C ILE A 203 11.58 -10.84 15.55
N CYS A 204 11.99 -12.07 15.83
CA CYS A 204 11.64 -12.82 17.01
C CYS A 204 12.91 -13.10 17.80
N GLU A 205 13.12 -12.32 18.85
CA GLU A 205 14.05 -12.67 19.91
C GLU A 205 13.34 -13.67 20.82
N ASN A 206 14.04 -14.74 21.20
CA ASN A 206 13.55 -15.74 22.15
C ASN A 206 13.15 -15.03 23.45
N LYS A 207 11.85 -15.03 23.75
CA LYS A 207 11.38 -14.92 25.13
C LYS A 207 11.48 -16.28 25.80
#